data_AF-A0A538TC39-F1
#
_entry.id   AF-A0A538TC39-F1
#
_cell.length_a   1.000
_cell.length_b   1.000
_cell.length_c   1.000
_cell.angle_alpha   90.00
_cell.angle_beta   90.00
_cell.angle_gamma   90.00
#
_symmetry.space_group_name_H-M   'P 1'
#
loop_
_entity.id
_entity.type
_entity.pdbx_description
1 polymer ?
#
loop_
_entity_poly.entity_id
_entity_poly.type
_entity_poly.pdbx_seq_one_letter_code
_entity_poly.pdbx_strand_id
1 'polypeptide(L)'
;MAVNTRLKVLSALVLAMALALPMSSCSYYVDPEGRPVGILGSGPPQADSREVNSYSYALESFRPETLSSWFLIASFLWPIPMLAIQLLRPRSMLSRVVWWLDPALAIGSGGYIISVASIFSRPALGAYCACAALLPYTAMWVHELVYRLRGLGGKDEPNYPLQPPAGGRLGVN
;
A
#
# COMPACT_ATOMS: atom_id res chain seq x y z
N MET A 1 16.03 -2.02 -16.69
CA MET A 1 14.77 -1.42 -16.20
C MET A 1 13.69 -2.44 -15.80
N ALA A 2 13.50 -3.56 -16.51
CA ALA A 2 12.42 -4.52 -16.22
C ALA A 2 12.40 -5.11 -14.80
N VAL A 3 13.56 -5.27 -14.15
CA VAL A 3 13.65 -5.84 -12.78
C VAL A 3 13.02 -4.90 -11.74
N ASN A 4 13.26 -3.59 -11.84
CA ASN A 4 12.70 -2.61 -10.91
C ASN A 4 11.17 -2.53 -11.03
N THR A 5 10.66 -2.62 -12.24
CA THR A 5 9.21 -2.65 -12.50
C THR A 5 8.57 -3.90 -11.89
N ARG A 6 9.18 -5.08 -12.03
CA ARG A 6 8.67 -6.32 -11.43
C ARG A 6 8.63 -6.24 -9.91
N LEU A 7 9.68 -5.71 -9.28
CA LEU A 7 9.71 -5.53 -7.83
C LEU A 7 8.66 -4.53 -7.35
N LYS A 8 8.48 -3.39 -8.03
CA LYS A 8 7.41 -2.43 -7.71
C LYS A 8 6.02 -3.06 -7.84
N VAL A 9 5.78 -3.84 -8.90
CA VAL A 9 4.50 -4.56 -9.08
C VAL A 9 4.29 -5.59 -7.97
N LEU A 10 5.31 -6.38 -7.63
CA LEU A 10 5.23 -7.34 -6.52
C LEU A 10 4.93 -6.64 -5.19
N SER A 11 5.64 -5.54 -4.88
CA SER A 11 5.36 -4.73 -3.69
C SER A 11 3.95 -4.18 -3.67
N ALA A 12 3.45 -3.68 -4.81
CA ALA A 12 2.07 -3.20 -4.94
C ALA A 12 1.04 -4.30 -4.70
N LEU A 13 1.29 -5.51 -5.23
CA LEU A 13 0.42 -6.67 -5.01
C LEU A 13 0.44 -7.12 -3.54
N VAL A 14 1.62 -7.18 -2.92
CA VAL A 14 1.74 -7.51 -1.49
C VAL A 14 1.02 -6.47 -0.63
N LEU A 15 1.16 -5.18 -0.96
CA LEU A 15 0.43 -4.11 -0.28
C LEU A 15 -1.08 -4.27 -0.44
N ALA A 16 -1.57 -4.58 -1.65
CA ALA A 16 -2.99 -4.83 -1.87
C ALA A 16 -3.49 -6.07 -1.11
N MET A 17 -2.69 -7.14 -1.03
CA MET A 17 -3.04 -8.32 -0.23
C MET A 17 -3.01 -8.05 1.28
N ALA A 18 -2.18 -7.11 1.74
CA ALA A 18 -2.17 -6.68 3.14
C ALA A 18 -3.52 -6.09 3.60
N LEU A 19 -4.36 -5.63 2.67
CA LEU A 19 -5.73 -5.18 2.96
C LEU A 19 -6.63 -6.31 3.49
N ALA A 20 -6.37 -7.56 3.12
CA ALA A 20 -7.13 -8.73 3.57
C ALA A 20 -6.68 -9.24 4.96
N LEU A 21 -5.57 -8.72 5.49
CA LEU A 21 -5.01 -9.12 6.78
C LEU A 21 -5.56 -8.25 7.92
N PRO A 22 -5.57 -8.76 9.17
CA PRO A 22 -6.01 -7.98 10.32
C PRO A 22 -5.06 -6.81 10.54
N MET A 23 -5.62 -5.61 10.68
CA MET A 23 -4.86 -4.37 10.80
C MET A 23 -4.53 -4.06 12.25
N SER A 24 -5.49 -4.33 13.15
CA SER A 24 -5.30 -4.23 14.58
C SER A 24 -5.87 -5.42 15.33
N SER A 25 -5.33 -5.64 16.52
CA SER A 25 -5.84 -6.62 17.47
C SER A 25 -6.13 -5.95 18.81
N CYS A 26 -7.30 -6.25 19.36
CA CYS A 26 -7.69 -5.89 20.72
C CYS A 26 -7.92 -7.17 21.49
N SER A 27 -7.27 -7.32 22.64
CA SER A 27 -7.55 -8.44 23.54
C SER A 27 -8.48 -8.00 24.65
N TYR A 28 -9.45 -8.85 24.96
CA TYR A 28 -10.36 -8.71 26.09
C TYR A 28 -10.45 -10.05 26.82
N TYR A 29 -10.80 -10.01 28.10
CA TYR A 29 -10.90 -11.22 28.91
C TYR A 29 -12.37 -11.61 29.05
N VAL A 30 -12.64 -12.91 28.97
CA VAL A 30 -13.96 -13.49 29.25
C VAL A 30 -13.86 -14.45 30.42
N ASP A 31 -14.93 -14.51 31.20
CA ASP A 31 -15.10 -15.50 32.26
C ASP A 31 -15.48 -16.89 31.68
N PRO A 32 -15.55 -17.95 32.50
CA PRO A 32 -15.97 -19.28 32.03
C PRO A 32 -17.39 -19.33 31.45
N GLU A 33 -18.24 -18.36 31.77
CA GLU A 33 -19.60 -18.21 31.24
C GLU A 33 -19.64 -17.43 29.91
N GLY A 34 -18.49 -16.94 29.43
CA GLY A 34 -18.35 -16.18 28.19
C GLY A 34 -18.71 -14.70 28.31
N ARG A 35 -18.86 -14.16 29.52
CA ARG A 35 -19.16 -12.75 29.75
C ARG A 35 -17.87 -11.93 29.78
N PRO A 36 -17.87 -10.73 29.18
CA PRO A 36 -16.70 -9.86 29.19
C PRO A 36 -16.43 -9.37 30.62
N VAL A 37 -15.23 -9.64 31.13
CA VAL A 37 -14.76 -9.15 32.44
C VAL A 37 -13.87 -7.94 32.20
N GLY A 38 -14.31 -6.79 32.69
CA GLY A 38 -13.52 -5.56 32.68
C GLY A 38 -12.36 -5.69 33.65
N ILE A 39 -11.13 -5.48 33.16
CA ILE A 39 -9.96 -5.35 34.03
C ILE A 39 -10.05 -3.96 34.70
N LEU A 40 -10.80 -3.85 35.81
CA LEU A 40 -10.79 -2.64 36.63
C LEU A 40 -9.47 -2.61 37.43
N GLY A 41 -8.44 -2.04 36.82
CA GLY A 41 -7.15 -1.79 37.46
C GLY A 41 -6.09 -2.87 37.21
N SER A 42 -4.86 -2.56 37.60
CA SER A 42 -3.66 -3.41 37.50
C SER A 42 -3.68 -4.60 38.47
N GLY A 43 -4.82 -5.28 38.58
CA GLY A 43 -4.96 -6.54 39.31
C GLY A 43 -4.66 -7.73 38.40
N PRO A 44 -4.16 -8.85 38.94
CA PRO A 44 -4.00 -10.07 38.16
C PRO A 44 -5.37 -10.52 37.59
N PRO A 45 -5.39 -11.10 36.38
CA PRO A 45 -6.62 -11.65 35.80
C PRO A 45 -7.29 -12.60 36.80
N GLN A 46 -8.62 -12.50 36.94
CA GLN A 46 -9.37 -13.43 37.79
C GLN A 46 -9.01 -14.87 37.41
N ALA A 47 -8.84 -15.72 38.42
CA ALA A 47 -8.63 -17.16 38.22
C ALA A 47 -9.75 -17.66 37.28
N ASP A 48 -9.35 -18.31 36.19
CA ASP A 48 -10.20 -18.85 35.12
C ASP A 48 -10.66 -17.88 34.02
N SER A 49 -10.15 -16.65 33.96
CA SER A 49 -10.36 -15.79 32.79
C SER A 49 -9.53 -16.24 31.57
N ARG A 50 -10.15 -16.23 30.38
CA ARG A 50 -9.48 -16.52 29.10
C ARG A 50 -9.33 -15.25 28.28
N GLU A 51 -8.13 -15.02 27.75
CA GLU A 51 -7.89 -13.95 26.77
C GLU A 51 -8.50 -14.32 25.41
N VAL A 52 -9.35 -13.44 24.90
CA VAL A 52 -9.97 -13.53 23.58
C VAL A 52 -9.47 -12.34 22.74
N ASN A 53 -8.90 -12.65 21.59
CA ASN A 53 -8.43 -11.64 20.64
C ASN A 53 -9.55 -11.33 19.65
N SER A 54 -9.99 -10.07 19.64
CA SER A 54 -10.78 -9.51 18.55
C SER A 54 -9.83 -8.93 17.51
N TYR A 55 -9.99 -9.36 16.26
CA TYR A 55 -9.24 -8.84 15.13
C TYR A 55 -10.10 -7.86 14.36
N SER A 56 -9.56 -6.68 14.07
CA SER A 56 -10.22 -5.69 13.20
C SER A 56 -9.59 -5.72 11.82
N TYR A 57 -10.42 -5.95 10.81
CA TYR A 57 -10.02 -5.97 9.41
C TYR A 57 -10.34 -4.62 8.75
N ALA A 58 -9.48 -4.20 7.82
CA ALA A 58 -9.66 -2.94 7.10
C ALA A 58 -10.98 -2.90 6.29
N LEU A 59 -11.36 -4.04 5.70
CA LEU A 59 -12.59 -4.17 4.91
C LEU A 59 -13.86 -4.20 5.78
N GLU A 60 -13.81 -4.78 6.98
CA GLU A 60 -14.95 -4.78 7.91
C GLU A 60 -15.26 -3.38 8.45
N SER A 61 -14.22 -2.55 8.58
CA SER A 61 -14.34 -1.15 9.00
C SER A 61 -14.72 -0.20 7.85
N PHE A 62 -14.91 -0.71 6.63
CA PHE A 62 -15.21 0.13 5.47
C PHE A 62 -16.66 0.59 5.48
N ARG A 63 -16.85 1.90 5.61
CA ARG A 63 -18.16 2.56 5.44
C ARG A 63 -18.07 3.49 4.23
N PRO A 64 -18.82 3.24 3.14
CA PRO A 64 -18.71 4.03 1.90
C PRO A 64 -19.10 5.49 2.11
N GLU A 65 -19.92 5.77 3.12
CA GLU A 65 -20.38 7.11 3.50
C GLU A 65 -19.29 7.93 4.20
N THR A 66 -18.26 7.27 4.72
CA THR A 66 -17.21 7.92 5.52
C THR A 66 -15.94 8.12 4.70
N LEU A 67 -15.52 9.38 4.56
CA LEU A 67 -14.32 9.74 3.78
C LEU A 67 -13.03 9.08 4.32
N SER A 68 -12.92 8.87 5.63
CA SER A 68 -11.76 8.20 6.24
C SER A 68 -11.60 6.75 5.76
N SER A 69 -12.70 6.02 5.57
CA SER A 69 -12.67 4.65 5.06
C SER A 69 -12.11 4.59 3.62
N TRP A 70 -12.36 5.62 2.80
CA TRP A 70 -11.77 5.73 1.47
C TRP A 70 -10.26 5.98 1.53
N PHE A 71 -9.79 6.83 2.44
CA PHE A 71 -8.35 7.03 2.64
C PHE A 71 -7.64 5.76 3.08
N LEU A 72 -8.31 4.95 3.92
CA LEU A 72 -7.79 3.64 4.32
C LEU A 72 -7.61 2.75 3.10
N ILE A 73 -8.65 2.51 2.29
CA ILE A 73 -8.54 1.69 1.07
C ILE A 73 -7.49 2.26 0.11
N ALA A 74 -7.49 3.57 -0.11
CA ALA A 74 -6.54 4.24 -0.98
C ALA A 74 -5.10 4.00 -0.54
N SER A 75 -4.81 3.98 0.78
CA SER A 75 -3.46 3.76 1.31
C SER A 75 -2.85 2.40 0.94
N PHE A 76 -3.67 1.39 0.66
CA PHE A 76 -3.21 0.07 0.21
C PHE A 76 -3.22 -0.09 -1.32
N LEU A 77 -4.18 0.55 -2.00
CA LEU A 77 -4.45 0.29 -3.43
C LEU A 77 -3.84 1.32 -4.37
N TRP A 78 -3.45 2.51 -3.90
CA TRP A 78 -2.91 3.57 -4.75
C TRP A 78 -1.73 3.18 -5.65
N PRO A 79 -0.81 2.24 -5.31
CA PRO A 79 0.31 1.92 -6.20
C PRO A 79 -0.15 1.28 -7.51
N ILE A 80 -1.29 0.57 -7.50
CA ILE A 80 -1.80 -0.13 -8.69
C ILE A 80 -2.16 0.86 -9.82
N PRO A 81 -3.06 1.85 -9.62
CA PRO A 81 -3.37 2.81 -10.67
C PRO A 81 -2.15 3.67 -11.04
N MET A 82 -1.28 4.01 -10.09
CA MET A 82 -0.06 4.78 -10.39
C MET A 82 0.89 4.00 -11.30
N LEU A 83 1.16 2.73 -10.99
CA LEU A 83 1.95 1.85 -11.85
C LEU A 83 1.29 1.64 -13.20
N ALA A 84 -0.03 1.45 -13.25
CA ALA A 84 -0.76 1.30 -14.52
C ALA A 84 -0.59 2.55 -15.40
N ILE A 85 -0.69 3.76 -14.83
CA ILE A 85 -0.46 5.01 -15.58
C ILE A 85 0.98 5.09 -16.07
N GLN A 86 1.97 4.77 -15.23
CA GLN A 86 3.39 4.79 -15.61
C GLN A 86 3.70 3.77 -16.73
N LEU A 87 3.07 2.60 -16.71
CA LEU A 87 3.24 1.55 -17.72
C LEU A 87 2.55 1.87 -19.05
N LEU A 88 1.32 2.39 -19.01
CA LEU A 88 0.54 2.68 -20.20
C LEU A 88 0.97 3.98 -20.89
N ARG A 89 1.51 4.95 -20.14
CA ARG A 89 1.85 6.29 -20.67
C ARG A 89 3.21 6.82 -20.17
N PRO A 90 4.32 6.09 -20.36
CA PRO A 90 5.61 6.37 -19.73
C PRO A 90 6.22 7.74 -20.10
N ARG A 91 5.86 8.30 -21.26
CA ARG A 91 6.37 9.60 -21.74
C ARG A 91 5.44 10.78 -21.46
N SER A 92 4.27 10.55 -20.87
CA SER A 92 3.28 11.60 -20.64
C SER A 92 3.68 12.53 -19.48
N MET A 93 3.22 13.78 -19.53
CA MET A 93 3.33 14.71 -18.39
C MET A 93 2.68 14.11 -17.14
N LEU A 94 1.56 13.41 -17.30
CA LEU A 94 0.87 12.70 -16.23
C LEU A 94 1.78 11.67 -15.55
N SER A 95 2.51 10.85 -16.30
CA SER A 95 3.44 9.87 -15.72
C SER A 95 4.58 10.54 -14.94
N ARG A 96 5.01 11.75 -15.34
CA ARG A 96 6.02 12.50 -14.56
C ARG A 96 5.44 13.02 -13.26
N VAL A 97 4.22 13.56 -13.28
CA VAL A 97 3.52 14.03 -12.07
C VAL A 97 3.30 12.87 -11.11
N VAL A 98 2.78 11.74 -11.60
CA VAL A 98 2.58 10.52 -10.82
C VAL A 98 3.90 10.04 -10.21
N TRP A 99 4.98 10.03 -10.98
CA TRP A 99 6.29 9.64 -10.45
C TRP A 99 6.78 10.54 -9.31
N TRP A 100 6.45 11.83 -9.31
CA TRP A 100 6.75 12.73 -8.19
C TRP A 100 5.80 12.59 -7.00
N LEU A 101 4.55 12.15 -7.24
CA LEU A 101 3.57 11.89 -6.19
C LEU A 101 3.82 10.57 -5.45
N ASP A 102 4.41 9.57 -6.11
CA ASP A 102 4.74 8.26 -5.53
C ASP A 102 5.38 8.33 -4.13
N PRO A 103 6.47 9.07 -3.87
CA PRO A 103 7.09 9.13 -2.54
C PRO A 103 6.18 9.77 -1.49
N ALA A 104 5.44 10.82 -1.87
CA ALA A 104 4.51 11.49 -0.96
C ALA A 104 3.35 10.57 -0.56
N LEU A 105 2.80 9.82 -1.53
CA LEU A 105 1.77 8.82 -1.30
C LEU A 105 2.28 7.65 -0.46
N ALA A 106 3.50 7.19 -0.68
CA ALA A 106 4.09 6.11 0.10
C ALA A 106 4.31 6.50 1.56
N ILE A 107 4.88 7.67 1.81
CA ILE A 107 5.08 8.20 3.18
C ILE A 107 3.73 8.46 3.84
N GLY A 108 2.80 9.10 3.14
CA GLY A 108 1.46 9.38 3.65
C GLY A 108 0.70 8.10 3.99
N SER A 109 0.76 7.08 3.13
CA SER A 109 0.12 5.78 3.37
C SER A 109 0.73 5.05 4.55
N GLY A 110 2.07 4.99 4.64
CA GLY A 110 2.76 4.37 5.75
C GLY A 110 2.45 5.05 7.09
N GLY A 111 2.49 6.38 7.12
CA GLY A 111 2.10 7.17 8.29
C GLY A 111 0.66 6.92 8.70
N TYR A 112 -0.28 6.98 7.74
CA TYR A 112 -1.70 6.75 7.98
C TYR A 112 -1.98 5.34 8.52
N ILE A 113 -1.40 4.30 7.90
CA ILE A 113 -1.54 2.90 8.34
C ILE A 113 -1.04 2.72 9.78
N ILE A 114 0.14 3.27 10.10
CA ILE A 114 0.72 3.19 11.45
C ILE A 114 -0.16 3.93 12.45
N SER A 115 -0.63 5.14 12.11
CA SER A 115 -1.52 5.92 12.98
C SER A 115 -2.80 5.15 13.27
N VAL A 116 -3.50 4.64 12.25
CA VAL A 116 -4.75 3.88 12.44
C VAL A 116 -4.51 2.61 13.25
N ALA A 117 -3.42 1.88 12.99
CA ALA A 117 -3.11 0.65 13.69
C ALA A 117 -2.70 0.85 15.17
N SER A 118 -2.10 2.00 15.50
CA SER A 118 -1.48 2.25 16.81
C SER A 118 -2.31 3.11 17.77
N ILE A 119 -3.25 3.93 17.28
CA ILE A 119 -3.95 4.90 18.15
C ILE A 119 -4.83 4.21 19.20
N PHE A 120 -5.41 3.04 18.91
CA PHE A 120 -6.38 2.38 19.81
C PHE A 120 -6.04 0.93 20.16
N SER A 121 -4.95 0.38 19.64
CA SER A 121 -4.73 -1.06 19.61
C SER A 121 -3.27 -1.43 19.33
N ARG A 122 -2.94 -2.72 19.47
CA ARG A 122 -1.67 -3.25 19.01
C ARG A 122 -1.72 -3.45 17.49
N PRO A 123 -0.74 -2.95 16.72
CA PRO A 123 -0.66 -3.21 15.29
C PRO A 123 -0.57 -4.72 15.05
N ALA A 124 -1.41 -5.22 14.13
CA ALA A 124 -1.45 -6.63 13.76
C ALA A 124 -0.66 -6.88 12.47
N LEU A 125 -0.65 -8.14 12.02
CA LEU A 125 0.12 -8.61 10.87
C LEU A 125 -0.06 -7.76 9.61
N GLY A 126 -1.28 -7.30 9.31
CA GLY A 126 -1.58 -6.52 8.11
C GLY A 126 -0.83 -5.18 8.06
N ALA A 127 -0.73 -4.48 9.20
CA ALA A 127 0.00 -3.21 9.28
C ALA A 127 1.51 -3.42 9.03
N TYR A 128 2.10 -4.46 9.63
CA TYR A 128 3.51 -4.81 9.40
C TYR A 128 3.78 -5.22 7.96
N CYS A 129 2.93 -6.06 7.37
CA CYS A 129 3.03 -6.46 5.96
C CYS A 129 2.96 -5.26 5.02
N ALA A 130 2.06 -4.31 5.29
CA ALA A 130 1.92 -3.10 4.49
C ALA A 130 3.17 -2.21 4.56
N CYS A 131 3.67 -1.93 5.78
CA CYS A 131 4.90 -1.18 5.95
C CYS A 131 6.11 -1.88 5.29
N ALA A 132 6.21 -3.20 5.46
CA ALA A 132 7.25 -4.01 4.84
C ALA A 132 7.18 -4.02 3.30
N ALA A 133 5.99 -3.88 2.71
CA ALA A 133 5.81 -3.77 1.26
C ALA A 133 6.15 -2.37 0.72
N LEU A 134 5.87 -1.32 1.50
CA LEU A 134 6.19 0.07 1.14
C LEU A 134 7.70 0.34 1.12
N LEU A 135 8.49 -0.32 1.97
CA LEU A 135 9.96 -0.18 2.01
C LEU A 135 10.64 -0.52 0.66
N PRO A 136 10.50 -1.72 0.08
CA PRO A 136 11.07 -2.02 -1.22
C PRO A 136 10.44 -1.17 -2.34
N TYR A 137 9.14 -0.84 -2.25
CA TYR A 137 8.50 0.03 -3.24
C TYR A 137 9.19 1.42 -3.30
N THR A 138 9.38 2.05 -2.15
CA THR A 138 10.05 3.36 -2.03
C THR A 138 11.54 3.26 -2.34
N ALA A 139 12.23 2.20 -1.92
CA ALA A 139 13.63 1.97 -2.26
C ALA A 139 13.84 1.88 -3.79
N MET A 140 12.92 1.25 -4.53
CA MET A 140 12.98 1.21 -5.99
C MET A 140 12.81 2.61 -6.61
N TRP A 141 11.93 3.45 -6.05
CA TRP A 141 11.80 4.84 -6.48
C TRP A 141 13.08 5.65 -6.23
N VAL A 142 13.69 5.52 -5.05
CA VAL A 142 14.97 6.16 -4.72
C VAL A 142 16.08 5.70 -5.66
N HIS A 143 16.16 4.39 -5.94
CA HIS A 143 17.11 3.84 -6.89
C HIS A 143 16.94 4.44 -8.29
N GLU A 144 15.71 4.56 -8.79
CA GLU A 144 15.41 5.23 -10.06
C GLU A 144 15.79 6.72 -10.05
N LEU A 145 15.50 7.44 -8.97
CA LEU A 145 15.88 8.85 -8.80
C LEU A 145 17.40 9.00 -8.87
N VAL A 146 18.16 8.22 -8.09
CA VAL A 146 19.63 8.26 -8.08
C VAL A 146 20.19 7.94 -9.46
N TYR A 147 19.63 6.95 -10.16
CA TYR A 147 20.06 6.59 -11.51
C TYR A 147 19.83 7.73 -12.51
N ARG A 148 18.68 8.42 -12.42
CA ARG A 148 18.37 9.61 -13.24
C ARG A 148 19.29 10.79 -12.93
N LEU A 149 19.52 11.08 -11.65
CA LEU A 149 20.37 12.18 -11.20
C LEU A 149 21.84 11.99 -11.59
N ARG A 150 22.35 10.76 -11.60
CA ARG A 150 23.72 10.45 -12.01
C ARG A 150 23.94 10.55 -13.53
N GLY A 151 22.92 10.90 -14.31
CA GLY A 151 23.01 10.97 -15.77
C GLY A 151 23.27 9.61 -16.45
N LEU A 152 23.19 8.51 -15.69
CA LEU A 152 23.40 7.15 -16.19
C LEU A 152 22.28 6.70 -17.12
N GLY A 153 21.14 7.39 -17.11
CA GLY A 153 20.01 7.15 -18.01
C GLY A 153 20.12 7.79 -19.40
N GLY A 154 21.19 8.56 -19.70
CA GLY A 154 21.32 9.30 -20.97
C GLY A 154 21.77 8.49 -22.19
N LYS A 155 22.26 7.25 -22.00
CA LYS A 155 22.69 6.37 -23.12
C LYS A 155 21.83 5.13 -23.32
N ASP A 156 21.14 4.69 -22.27
CA ASP A 156 20.23 3.54 -22.29
C ASP A 156 18.78 3.97 -22.11
N GLU A 157 18.39 5.14 -22.64
CA GLU A 157 16.98 5.34 -22.95
C GLU A 157 16.68 4.30 -24.04
N PRO A 158 15.90 3.24 -23.78
CA PRO A 158 15.48 2.36 -24.86
C PRO A 158 14.82 3.27 -25.88
N ASN A 159 15.46 3.33 -27.04
CA ASN A 159 14.85 3.68 -28.29
C ASN A 159 13.72 2.65 -28.46
N TYR A 160 12.62 2.83 -27.73
CA TYR A 160 11.35 2.24 -28.08
C TYR A 160 11.18 2.67 -29.52
N PRO A 161 11.24 1.75 -30.49
CA PRO A 161 11.05 2.12 -31.87
C PRO A 161 9.81 3.00 -31.91
N LEU A 162 10.05 4.26 -32.31
CA LEU A 162 9.00 5.16 -32.73
C LEU A 162 8.03 4.31 -33.54
N GLN A 163 6.79 4.25 -33.09
CA GLN A 163 5.62 3.92 -33.89
C GLN A 163 5.79 2.81 -34.93
N PRO A 164 5.00 1.71 -34.91
CA PRO A 164 4.69 1.11 -36.20
C PRO A 164 4.22 2.26 -37.10
N PRO A 165 4.82 2.46 -38.29
CA PRO A 165 4.41 3.52 -39.19
C PRO A 165 2.90 3.42 -39.27
N ALA A 166 2.19 4.50 -38.95
CA ALA A 166 0.76 4.57 -39.16
C ALA A 166 0.56 4.35 -40.66
N GLY A 167 0.30 3.09 -40.99
CA GLY A 167 0.24 2.59 -42.34
C GLY A 167 -0.90 3.29 -43.02
N GLY A 168 -0.59 3.86 -44.18
CA GLY A 168 -1.52 4.01 -45.28
C GLY A 168 -2.70 4.93 -45.01
N ARG A 169 -2.54 6.19 -45.41
CA ARG A 169 -3.60 6.80 -46.22
C ARG A 169 -3.82 5.88 -47.42
N LEU A 170 -4.81 5.01 -47.35
CA LEU A 170 -5.42 4.42 -48.53
C LEU A 170 -6.07 5.57 -49.29
N GLY A 171 -5.36 6.06 -50.32
CA GLY A 171 -6.00 6.79 -51.41
C GLY A 171 -6.98 5.83 -52.07
N VAL A 172 -8.26 6.05 -51.85
CA VAL A 172 -9.32 5.49 -52.68
C VAL A 172 -9.64 6.56 -53.70
N ASN A 173 -9.44 6.18 -54.97
CA ASN A 173 -9.79 6.95 -56.17
C ASN A 173 -11.27 7.32 -56.19
#